data_AF-A0A6C1QG78-F1
#
_entry.id   AF-A0A6C1QG78-F1
#
_cell.length_a   1.000
_cell.length_b   1.000
_cell.length_c   1.000
_cell.angle_alpha   90.00
_cell.angle_beta   90.00
_cell.angle_gamma   90.00
#
_symmetry.space_group_name_H-M   'P 1'
#
loop_
_entity.id
_entity.type
_entity.pdbx_description
1 polymer ?
#
loop_
_entity_poly.entity_id
_entity_poly.type
_entity_poly.pdbx_seq_one_letter_code
_entity_poly.pdbx_strand_id
1 'polypeptide(L)' 'GGIMSAEDALEKINAGASLVQIYTGFIYEGPSLIRKINKELLKALT' A
#
# COMPACT_ATOMS: atom_id res chain seq x y z
N GLY A 1 3.85 8.92 3.30
CA GLY A 1 5.15 8.57 2.70
C GLY A 1 5.76 7.40 3.44
N GLY A 2 6.73 6.70 2.84
CA GLY A 2 7.41 5.55 3.46
C GLY A 2 6.64 4.22 3.37
N ILE A 3 5.85 4.01 2.33
CA ILE A 3 5.11 2.75 2.12
C ILE A 3 6.07 1.72 1.52
N MET A 4 6.45 0.73 2.32
CA MET A 4 7.35 -0.38 1.97
C MET A 4 6.61 -1.73 2.04
N SER A 5 5.42 -1.78 2.62
CA SER A 5 4.61 -2.98 2.78
C SER A 5 3.13 -2.75 2.41
N ALA A 6 2.33 -3.82 2.40
CA ALA A 6 0.88 -3.70 2.21
C ALA A 6 0.19 -3.13 3.45
N GLU A 7 0.71 -3.49 4.61
CA GLU A 7 0.30 -3.04 5.93
C GLU A 7 0.47 -1.53 6.06
N ASP A 8 1.61 -0.97 5.60
CA ASP A 8 1.83 0.48 5.62
C ASP A 8 0.78 1.23 4.80
N ALA A 9 0.38 0.68 3.65
CA ALA A 9 -0.65 1.28 2.81
C ALA A 9 -2.01 1.23 3.51
N LEU A 10 -2.36 0.09 4.09
CA LEU A 10 -3.60 -0.08 4.86
C LEU A 10 -3.66 0.86 6.06
N GLU A 11 -2.57 1.02 6.81
CA GLU A 11 -2.51 1.97 7.92
C GLU A 11 -2.84 3.40 7.47
N LYS A 12 -2.32 3.85 6.32
CA LYS A 12 -2.64 5.19 5.80
C LYS A 12 -4.11 5.30 5.40
N ILE A 13 -4.66 4.29 4.74
CA ILE A 13 -6.09 4.28 4.37
C ILE A 13 -6.97 4.30 5.63
N ASN A 14 -6.66 3.45 6.62
CA ASN A 14 -7.40 3.37 7.89
C ASN A 14 -7.26 4.65 8.72
N ALA A 15 -6.15 5.38 8.59
CA ALA A 15 -5.98 6.71 9.17
C ALA A 15 -6.80 7.80 8.45
N GLY A 16 -7.58 7.45 7.41
CA GLY A 16 -8.48 8.34 6.69
C GLY A 16 -7.96 8.84 5.35
N ALA A 17 -6.81 8.35 4.86
CA ALA A 17 -6.34 8.73 3.54
C ALA A 17 -7.26 8.15 2.46
N SER A 18 -7.74 9.00 1.54
CA SER A 18 -8.52 8.52 0.39
C SER A 18 -7.66 7.85 -0.68
N LEU A 19 -6.37 8.20 -0.74
CA LEU A 19 -5.39 7.69 -1.70
C LEU A 19 -3.99 7.63 -1.07
N VAL A 20 -3.14 6.75 -1.60
CA VAL A 20 -1.72 6.69 -1.26
C VAL A 20 -0.86 6.75 -2.52
N GLN A 21 0.34 7.30 -2.39
CA GLN A 21 1.34 7.37 -3.46
C GLN A 21 2.62 6.68 -3.02
N ILE A 22 3.28 6.00 -3.96
CA ILE A 22 4.45 5.16 -3.71
C ILE A 22 5.55 5.55 -4.68
N TYR A 23 6.74 5.83 -4.15
CA TYR A 23 7.95 6.08 -4.94
C TYR A 23 9.08 5.19 -4.41
N THR A 24 9.63 5.52 -3.24
CA THR A 24 10.76 4.80 -2.63
C THR A 24 10.49 3.29 -2.52
N GLY A 25 9.32 2.90 -2.01
CA GLY A 25 8.94 1.49 -1.92
C GLY A 25 8.87 0.79 -3.28
N PHE A 26 8.48 1.47 -4.36
CA PHE A 26 8.49 0.87 -5.70
C PHE A 26 9.92 0.61 -6.20
N ILE A 27 10.86 1.53 -5.91
CA ILE A 27 12.26 1.38 -6.28
C ILE A 27 12.92 0.19 -5.55
N TYR A 28 12.64 0.01 -4.25
CA TYR A 28 13.28 -1.03 -3.44
C TYR A 28 12.56 -2.40 -3.48
N GLU A 29 11.22 -2.42 -3.45
CA GLU A 29 10.42 -3.65 -3.36
C GLU A 29 9.87 -4.14 -4.72
N GLY A 30 10.04 -3.29 -5.75
CA GLY A 30 9.61 -3.57 -7.11
C GLY A 30 8.09 -3.64 -7.31
N PRO A 31 7.64 -4.07 -8.50
CA PRO A 31 6.22 -4.12 -8.85
C PRO A 31 5.41 -5.11 -8.01
N SER A 32 6.07 -6.05 -7.32
CA SER A 32 5.42 -7.01 -6.44
C SER A 32 4.70 -6.32 -5.26
N LEU A 33 5.22 -5.19 -4.78
CA LEU A 33 4.63 -4.41 -3.70
C LEU A 33 3.24 -3.90 -4.07
N ILE A 34 3.08 -3.35 -5.28
CA ILE A 34 1.80 -2.83 -5.77
C ILE A 34 0.76 -3.95 -5.82
N ARG A 35 1.16 -5.14 -6.28
CA ARG A 35 0.27 -6.31 -6.32
C ARG A 35 -0.15 -6.76 -4.92
N LYS A 36 0.76 -6.74 -3.93
CA LYS A 36 0.45 -7.09 -2.54
C LYS A 36 -0.53 -6.08 -1.93
N ILE A 37 -0.26 -4.78 -2.09
CA ILE A 37 -1.14 -3.70 -1.60
C ILE A 37 -2.56 -3.86 -2.14
N ASN A 38 -2.72 -4.01 -3.46
CA ASN A 38 -4.04 -4.14 -4.06
C ASN A 38 -4.79 -5.40 -3.58
N LYS A 39 -4.09 -6.51 -3.34
CA LYS A 39 -4.70 -7.72 -2.78
C LYS A 39 -5.21 -7.51 -1.36
N GLU A 40 -4.42 -6.87 -0.50
CA GLU A 40 -4.83 -6.62 0.88
C GLU A 40 -5.95 -5.57 0.96
N LEU A 41 -5.92 -4.53 0.11
CA LEU A 41 -7.02 -3.58 -0.01
C LEU A 41 -8.34 -4.26 -0.42
N LEU A 42 -8.30 -5.19 -1.38
CA LEU A 42 -9.49 -5.94 -1.79
C LEU A 42 -10.06 -6.78 -0.65
N LYS A 43 -9.19 -7.43 0.15
CA LYS A 43 -9.63 -8.21 1.32
C LYS A 43 -10.26 -7.33 2.39
N ALA A 44 -9.76 -6.10 2.59
CA ALA A 44 -10.28 -5.18 3.59
C ALA A 44 -11.67 -4.59 3.23
N LEU A 45 -12.10 -4.73 1.98
CA LEU A 45 -13.40 -4.25 1.48
C LEU A 45 -14.51 -5.30 1.53
N THR A 46 -14.18 -6.58 1.73
CA THR A 46 -15.10 -7.72 1.87
C THR A 46 -15.20 -8.17 3.31
#